data_AF-A0A7C1JQS0-F1
#
_entry.id   AF-A0A7C1JQS0-F1
#
_cell.length_a   1.000
_cell.length_b   1.000
_cell.length_c   1.000
_cell.angle_alpha   90.00
_cell.angle_beta   90.00
_cell.angle_gamma   90.00
#
_symmetry.space_group_name_H-M   'P 1'
#
loop_
_entity.id
_entity.type
_entity.pdbx_description
1 polymer ?
#
loop_
_entity_poly.entity_id
_entity_poly.type
_entity_poly.pdbx_seq_one_letter_code
_entity_poly.pdbx_strand_id
1 'polypeptide(L)'
;VSARLSIANYRVMVASARQRAALLGERPAVPRISDLGHLYSSSLGKLELDMMSSHQLSERQVLDAIVAEAIRDVFQEYVDEHGLAEIAEVFAKGVKIEVGDLLPSSHYAQRLKRVPPAWEKAFEVNASSDPAVRASCVEFVLAGLYATERISRCQQRGRIVYET
;
A
#
# COMPACT_ATOMS: atom_id res chain seq x y z
N VAL A 1 20.72 -5.50 10.80
CA VAL A 1 19.23 -5.56 10.69
C VAL A 1 18.65 -6.20 11.94
N SER A 2 17.73 -5.52 12.64
CA SER A 2 17.13 -6.03 13.89
C SER A 2 15.93 -6.93 13.60
N ALA A 3 16.06 -8.25 13.82
CA ALA A 3 14.94 -9.20 13.69
C ALA A 3 13.75 -8.83 14.59
N ARG A 4 14.00 -8.19 15.75
CA ARG A 4 12.95 -7.75 16.68
C ARG A 4 12.06 -6.68 16.09
N LEU A 5 12.62 -5.78 15.28
CA LEU A 5 11.85 -4.72 14.61
C LEU A 5 10.91 -5.34 13.58
N SER A 6 11.43 -6.20 12.69
CA SER A 6 10.64 -6.88 11.66
C SER A 6 9.51 -7.72 12.25
N ILE A 7 9.78 -8.48 13.32
CA ILE A 7 8.75 -9.28 14.02
C ILE A 7 7.67 -8.39 14.63
N ALA A 8 8.06 -7.28 15.26
CA ALA A 8 7.08 -6.35 15.85
C ALA A 8 6.20 -5.72 14.76
N ASN A 9 6.81 -5.29 13.65
CA ASN A 9 6.10 -4.70 12.51
C ASN A 9 5.14 -5.71 11.85
N TYR A 10 5.56 -6.95 11.67
CA TYR A 10 4.69 -8.02 11.17
C TYR A 10 3.47 -8.24 12.09
N ARG A 11 3.67 -8.27 13.41
CA ARG A 11 2.57 -8.42 14.38
C ARG A 11 1.60 -7.24 14.32
N VAL A 12 2.10 -6.02 14.18
CA VAL A 12 1.28 -4.81 14.03
C VAL A 12 0.45 -4.86 12.74
N MET A 13 1.06 -5.23 11.62
CA MET A 13 0.36 -5.40 10.34
C MET A 13 -0.78 -6.43 10.47
N VAL A 14 -0.51 -7.59 11.05
CA VAL A 14 -1.53 -8.64 11.26
C VAL A 14 -2.62 -8.18 12.23
N ALA A 15 -2.27 -7.45 13.29
CA ALA A 15 -3.24 -6.92 14.25
C ALA A 15 -4.16 -5.86 13.60
N SER A 16 -3.58 -4.94 12.82
CA SER A 16 -4.34 -3.93 12.06
C SER A 16 -5.30 -4.57 11.06
N ALA A 17 -4.83 -5.53 10.27
CA ALA A 17 -5.67 -6.27 9.31
C ALA A 17 -6.84 -6.99 10.00
N ARG A 18 -6.59 -7.62 11.16
CA ARG A 18 -7.63 -8.28 11.97
C ARG A 18 -8.63 -7.30 12.57
N GLN A 19 -8.15 -6.15 13.05
CA GLN A 19 -9.01 -5.10 13.58
C GLN A 19 -9.93 -4.55 12.47
N ARG A 20 -9.38 -4.22 11.30
CA ARG A 20 -10.17 -3.81 10.13
C ARG A 20 -11.21 -4.86 9.78
N ALA A 21 -10.80 -6.12 9.64
CA ALA A 21 -11.69 -7.20 9.28
C ALA A 21 -12.83 -7.38 10.30
N ALA A 22 -12.55 -7.23 11.60
CA ALA A 22 -13.57 -7.27 12.65
C ALA A 22 -14.54 -6.09 12.56
N LEU A 23 -14.06 -4.87 12.27
CA LEU A 23 -14.91 -3.68 12.13
C LEU A 23 -15.80 -3.74 10.88
N LEU A 24 -15.29 -4.29 9.77
CA LEU A 24 -16.00 -4.37 8.50
C LEU A 24 -16.78 -5.68 8.31
N GLY A 25 -16.66 -6.63 9.25
CA GLY A 25 -17.28 -7.95 9.14
C GLY A 25 -16.68 -8.84 8.05
N GLU A 26 -15.43 -8.61 7.66
CA GLU A 26 -14.76 -9.31 6.57
C GLU A 26 -14.04 -10.57 7.04
N ARG A 27 -14.11 -11.64 6.23
CA ARG A 27 -13.33 -12.87 6.41
C ARG A 27 -12.93 -13.41 5.04
N PRO A 28 -11.66 -13.77 4.81
CA PRO A 28 -10.54 -13.76 5.76
C PRO A 28 -9.99 -12.36 6.06
N ALA A 29 -9.26 -12.22 7.17
CA ALA A 29 -8.52 -11.01 7.50
C ALA A 29 -7.21 -10.96 6.68
N VAL A 30 -7.21 -10.19 5.60
CA VAL A 30 -6.06 -10.06 4.69
C VAL A 30 -5.36 -8.72 4.91
N PRO A 31 -4.03 -8.71 5.14
CA PRO A 31 -3.23 -7.49 5.17
C PRO A 31 -3.25 -6.73 3.84
N ARG A 32 -3.30 -5.40 3.89
CA ARG A 32 -3.26 -4.47 2.75
C ARG A 32 -2.19 -3.40 3.00
N ILE A 33 -1.83 -2.62 1.98
CA ILE A 33 -0.84 -1.53 2.11
C ILE A 33 -1.25 -0.50 3.16
N SER A 34 -2.56 -0.24 3.26
CA SER A 34 -3.10 0.65 4.27
C SER A 34 -2.74 0.23 5.71
N ASP A 35 -2.60 -1.08 5.98
CA ASP A 35 -2.20 -1.57 7.32
C ASP A 35 -0.75 -1.23 7.68
N LEU A 36 0.12 -0.98 6.68
CA LEU A 36 1.51 -0.58 6.91
C LEU A 36 1.59 0.83 7.52
N GLY A 37 0.54 1.64 7.39
CA GLY A 37 0.44 2.95 8.06
C GLY A 37 0.52 2.87 9.59
N HIS A 38 0.34 1.69 10.19
CA HIS A 38 0.43 1.49 11.64
C HIS A 38 1.81 1.08 12.14
N LEU A 39 2.79 0.84 11.26
CA LEU A 39 4.12 0.34 11.64
C LEU A 39 4.88 1.31 12.55
N TYR A 40 4.55 2.60 12.54
CA TYR A 40 5.15 3.57 13.47
C TYR A 40 4.94 3.19 14.93
N SER A 41 3.78 2.59 15.26
CA SER A 41 3.46 2.21 16.64
C SER A 41 4.46 1.23 17.24
N SER A 42 5.09 0.40 16.40
CA SER A 42 6.11 -0.56 16.80
C SER A 42 7.54 -0.16 16.45
N SER A 43 7.73 0.86 15.61
CA SER A 43 9.05 1.25 15.06
C SER A 43 9.68 2.45 15.73
N LEU A 44 8.88 3.36 16.31
CA LEU A 44 9.38 4.57 16.97
C LEU A 44 10.32 4.24 18.13
N GLY A 45 11.46 4.95 18.19
CA GLY A 45 12.51 4.75 19.20
C GLY A 45 13.28 3.44 19.08
N LYS A 46 13.11 2.69 17.97
CA LYS A 46 13.90 1.47 17.66
C LYS A 46 14.85 1.67 16.48
N LEU A 47 14.82 2.86 15.87
CA LEU A 47 15.70 3.25 14.78
C LEU A 47 16.77 4.19 15.34
N GLU A 48 18.02 3.78 15.21
CA GLU A 48 19.16 4.65 15.49
C GLU A 48 19.44 5.45 14.21
N LEU A 49 19.17 6.76 14.23
CA LEU A 49 19.43 7.65 13.11
C LEU A 49 20.74 8.39 13.35
N ASP A 50 21.69 8.26 12.43
CA ASP A 50 22.91 9.04 12.47
C ASP A 50 22.61 10.47 12.00
N MET A 51 22.56 11.41 12.96
CA MET A 51 22.11 12.80 12.73
C MET A 51 23.17 13.69 12.05
N MET A 52 24.18 13.12 11.41
CA MET A 52 25.34 13.84 10.87
C MET A 52 25.13 14.43 9.46
N SER A 53 23.89 14.45 8.94
CA SER A 53 23.58 15.05 7.64
C SER A 53 22.65 16.27 7.76
N SER A 54 22.84 17.25 6.87
CA SER A 54 22.12 18.53 6.83
C SER A 54 20.62 18.41 6.50
N HIS A 55 20.13 17.22 6.19
CA HIS A 55 18.71 16.91 6.00
C HIS A 55 18.22 16.03 7.15
N GLN A 56 17.82 16.64 8.26
CA GLN A 56 17.21 15.91 9.38
C GLN A 56 15.83 15.40 8.98
N LEU A 57 15.77 14.19 8.43
CA LEU A 57 14.53 13.44 8.31
C LEU A 57 14.09 12.99 9.70
N SER A 58 12.83 13.22 10.04
CA SER A 58 12.23 12.62 11.23
C SER A 58 12.21 11.09 11.11
N GLU A 59 12.21 10.36 12.23
CA GLU A 59 12.04 8.89 12.24
C GLU A 59 10.83 8.44 11.41
N ARG A 60 9.78 9.26 11.41
CA ARG A 60 8.58 9.02 10.60
C ARG A 60 8.90 9.03 9.11
N GLN A 61 9.57 10.07 8.63
CA GLN A 61 9.95 10.18 7.22
C GLN A 61 10.93 9.09 6.79
N VAL A 62 11.85 8.69 7.68
CA VAL A 62 12.75 7.56 7.41
C VAL A 62 11.96 6.26 7.26
N LEU A 63 10.99 5.99 8.14
CA LEU A 63 10.16 4.79 8.03
C LEU A 63 9.33 4.80 6.73
N ASP A 64 8.77 5.95 6.36
CA ASP A 64 8.03 6.10 5.10
C ASP A 64 8.90 5.82 3.88
N ALA A 65 10.13 6.33 3.87
CA ALA A 65 11.09 6.09 2.79
C ALA A 65 11.44 4.60 2.69
N ILE A 66 11.72 3.94 3.82
CA ILE A 66 12.01 2.50 3.87
C ILE A 66 10.83 1.68 3.36
N VAL A 67 9.60 2.03 3.76
CA VAL A 67 8.40 1.32 3.29
C VAL A 67 8.17 1.54 1.80
N ALA A 68 8.35 2.77 1.30
CA ALA A 68 8.22 3.07 -0.12
C ALA A 68 9.26 2.31 -0.97
N GLU A 69 10.51 2.26 -0.52
CA GLU A 69 11.58 1.48 -1.14
C GLU A 69 11.27 -0.02 -1.12
N ALA A 70 10.87 -0.57 0.02
CA ALA A 70 10.48 -1.98 0.12
C ALA A 70 9.30 -2.33 -0.80
N ILE A 71 8.32 -1.44 -0.94
CA ILE A 71 7.20 -1.61 -1.88
C ILE A 71 7.71 -1.61 -3.33
N ARG A 72 8.59 -0.66 -3.69
CA ARG A 72 9.17 -0.56 -5.03
C ARG A 72 9.92 -1.85 -5.40
N ASP A 73 10.78 -2.33 -4.51
CA ASP A 73 11.63 -3.49 -4.77
C ASP A 73 10.79 -4.76 -4.95
N VAL A 74 9.80 -4.99 -4.07
CA VAL A 74 8.88 -6.14 -4.21
C VAL A 74 7.98 -5.96 -5.44
N PHE A 75 7.55 -4.75 -5.76
CA PHE A 75 6.71 -4.50 -6.93
C PHE A 75 7.44 -4.85 -8.23
N GLN A 76 8.71 -4.47 -8.34
CA GLN A 76 9.55 -4.78 -9.51
C GLN A 76 9.83 -6.28 -9.66
N GLU A 77 9.81 -7.06 -8.57
CA GLU A 77 9.98 -8.51 -8.61
C GLU A 77 8.70 -9.26 -9.04
N TYR A 78 7.53 -8.78 -8.63
CA TYR A 78 6.26 -9.51 -8.80
C TYR A 78 5.38 -9.00 -9.95
N VAL A 79 5.61 -7.80 -10.46
CA VAL A 79 4.71 -7.15 -11.43
C VAL A 79 5.47 -6.80 -12.71
N ASP A 80 4.95 -7.26 -13.86
CA ASP A 80 5.55 -6.97 -15.15
C ASP A 80 5.36 -5.49 -15.52
N GLU A 81 6.42 -4.87 -16.03
CA GLU A 81 6.42 -3.49 -16.53
C GLU A 81 5.44 -3.30 -17.70
N HIS A 82 5.17 -4.36 -18.47
CA HIS A 82 4.21 -4.31 -19.56
C HIS A 82 2.81 -3.90 -19.06
N GLY A 83 2.23 -2.85 -19.64
CA GLY A 83 0.89 -2.34 -19.26
C GLY A 83 0.86 -1.36 -18.09
N LEU A 84 1.98 -1.11 -17.40
CA LEU A 84 2.02 -0.06 -16.35
C LEU A 84 1.80 1.34 -16.93
N ALA A 85 2.30 1.60 -18.14
CA ALA A 85 2.10 2.87 -18.84
C ALA A 85 0.61 3.13 -19.14
N GLU A 86 -0.15 2.12 -19.54
CA GLU A 86 -1.58 2.24 -19.80
C GLU A 86 -2.34 2.63 -18.52
N ILE A 87 -1.97 2.03 -17.38
CA ILE A 87 -2.57 2.40 -16.10
C ILE A 87 -2.28 3.88 -15.79
N ALA A 88 -1.03 4.32 -15.94
CA ALA A 88 -0.62 5.70 -15.69
C ALA A 88 -1.38 6.70 -16.59
N GLU A 89 -1.60 6.38 -17.86
CA GLU A 89 -2.39 7.21 -18.78
C GLU A 89 -3.85 7.38 -18.33
N VAL A 90 -4.45 6.34 -17.72
CA VAL A 90 -5.82 6.46 -17.19
C VAL A 90 -5.85 7.44 -16.03
N PHE A 91 -4.85 7.42 -15.14
CA PHE A 91 -4.75 8.41 -14.06
C PHE A 91 -4.50 9.82 -14.62
N ALA A 92 -3.65 9.97 -15.65
CA ALA A 92 -3.35 11.25 -16.30
C ALA A 92 -4.59 11.93 -16.91
N LYS A 93 -5.64 11.16 -17.22
CA LYS A 93 -6.96 11.67 -17.66
C LYS A 93 -7.83 12.20 -16.51
N GLY A 94 -7.29 12.30 -15.29
CA GLY A 94 -7.95 12.84 -14.11
C GLY A 94 -8.75 11.82 -13.30
N VAL A 95 -8.54 10.52 -13.52
CA VAL A 95 -9.19 9.48 -12.71
C VAL A 95 -8.56 9.48 -11.31
N LYS A 96 -9.41 9.49 -10.28
CA LYS A 96 -8.99 9.38 -8.88
C LYS A 96 -9.52 8.10 -8.27
N ILE A 97 -8.64 7.36 -7.60
CA ILE A 97 -9.00 6.16 -6.86
C ILE A 97 -8.69 6.38 -5.38
N GLU A 98 -9.73 6.35 -4.57
CA GLU A 98 -9.62 6.38 -3.12
C GLU A 98 -9.46 4.96 -2.59
N VAL A 99 -8.50 4.76 -1.70
CA VAL A 99 -8.27 3.55 -0.89
C VAL A 99 -8.16 3.95 0.59
N GLY A 100 -8.22 2.99 1.51
CA GLY A 100 -7.90 3.27 2.91
C GLY A 100 -8.42 2.26 3.92
N ASP A 101 -8.10 2.53 5.19
CA ASP A 101 -8.22 1.59 6.30
C ASP A 101 -9.64 1.06 6.53
N LEU A 102 -10.67 1.88 6.29
CA LEU A 102 -12.07 1.51 6.53
C LEU A 102 -12.88 1.32 5.24
N LEU A 103 -12.21 1.20 4.09
CA LEU A 103 -12.88 0.87 2.84
C LEU A 103 -13.16 -0.64 2.78
N PRO A 104 -14.42 -1.09 2.65
CA PRO A 104 -14.70 -2.51 2.52
C PRO A 104 -14.17 -3.07 1.19
N SER A 105 -13.63 -4.28 1.25
CA SER A 105 -13.05 -5.03 0.14
C SER A 105 -13.98 -5.16 -1.05
N SER A 106 -15.28 -5.35 -0.81
CA SER A 106 -16.30 -5.45 -1.85
C SER A 106 -16.41 -4.19 -2.72
N HIS A 107 -16.04 -3.01 -2.20
CA HIS A 107 -16.12 -1.76 -2.94
C HIS A 107 -14.95 -1.55 -3.93
N TYR A 108 -13.85 -2.28 -3.79
CA TYR A 108 -12.70 -2.14 -4.70
C TYR A 108 -13.07 -2.50 -6.14
N ALA A 109 -13.83 -3.58 -6.33
CA ALA A 109 -14.27 -4.01 -7.67
C ALA A 109 -15.10 -2.93 -8.37
N GLN A 110 -15.95 -2.20 -7.64
CA GLN A 110 -16.74 -1.12 -8.22
C GLN A 110 -15.90 0.11 -8.56
N ARG A 111 -14.94 0.48 -7.69
CA ARG A 111 -14.06 1.64 -7.89
C ARG A 111 -13.12 1.44 -9.08
N LEU A 112 -12.60 0.22 -9.23
CA LEU A 112 -11.65 -0.15 -10.29
C LEU A 112 -12.29 -0.34 -11.66
N LYS A 113 -13.63 -0.28 -11.79
CA LYS A 113 -14.30 -0.19 -13.11
C LYS A 113 -13.80 1.00 -13.94
N ARG A 114 -13.30 2.05 -13.28
CA ARG A 114 -12.72 3.24 -13.93
C ARG A 114 -11.28 3.04 -14.41
N VAL A 115 -10.60 2.02 -13.88
CA VAL A 115 -9.22 1.67 -14.25
C VAL A 115 -9.12 0.15 -14.44
N PRO A 116 -9.80 -0.43 -15.47
CA PRO A 116 -9.74 -1.87 -15.71
C PRO A 116 -8.32 -2.45 -15.79
N PRO A 117 -7.33 -1.77 -16.43
CA PRO A 117 -5.96 -2.30 -16.49
C PRO A 117 -5.32 -2.52 -15.11
N ALA A 118 -5.63 -1.68 -14.11
CA ALA A 118 -5.12 -1.86 -12.75
C ALA A 118 -5.77 -3.04 -12.02
N TRP A 119 -7.04 -3.35 -12.35
CA TRP A 119 -7.70 -4.55 -11.85
C TRP A 119 -7.08 -5.81 -12.46
N GLU A 120 -6.84 -5.81 -13.78
CA GLU A 120 -6.21 -6.96 -14.44
C GLU A 120 -4.79 -7.19 -13.94
N LYS A 121 -4.00 -6.11 -13.80
CA LYS A 121 -2.63 -6.18 -13.28
C LYS A 121 -2.54 -6.78 -11.87
N ALA A 122 -3.55 -6.58 -11.04
CA ALA A 122 -3.60 -7.20 -9.70
C ALA A 122 -3.66 -8.75 -9.73
N PHE A 123 -4.02 -9.38 -10.85
CA PHE A 123 -3.95 -10.85 -11.00
C PHE A 123 -2.53 -11.39 -11.04
N GLU A 124 -1.54 -10.60 -11.50
CA GLU A 124 -0.13 -11.03 -11.52
C GLU A 124 0.40 -11.24 -10.09
N VAL A 125 -0.11 -10.49 -9.13
CA VAL A 125 0.24 -10.61 -7.71
C VAL A 125 -0.44 -11.83 -7.08
N ASN A 126 -1.73 -12.04 -7.36
CA ASN A 126 -2.48 -13.19 -6.88
C ASN A 126 -3.75 -13.44 -7.73
N ALA A 127 -3.96 -14.70 -8.14
CA ALA A 127 -5.10 -15.09 -8.97
C ALA A 127 -6.42 -15.29 -8.20
N SER A 128 -6.43 -15.13 -6.87
CA SER A 128 -7.63 -15.33 -6.04
C SER A 128 -8.74 -14.33 -6.40
N SER A 129 -9.98 -14.83 -6.48
CA SER A 129 -11.19 -14.00 -6.67
C SER A 129 -11.79 -13.49 -5.35
N ASP A 130 -11.22 -13.85 -4.20
CA ASP A 130 -11.71 -13.42 -2.90
C ASP A 130 -11.59 -11.89 -2.75
N PRO A 131 -12.67 -11.16 -2.39
CA PRO A 131 -12.62 -9.69 -2.31
C PRO A 131 -11.55 -9.14 -1.36
N ALA A 132 -11.23 -9.86 -0.27
CA ALA A 132 -10.20 -9.45 0.68
C ALA A 132 -8.82 -9.53 0.06
N VAL A 133 -8.53 -10.63 -0.67
CA VAL A 133 -7.28 -10.80 -1.40
C VAL A 133 -7.17 -9.78 -2.54
N ARG A 134 -8.24 -9.60 -3.32
CA ARG A 134 -8.28 -8.63 -4.43
C ARG A 134 -8.01 -7.19 -3.96
N ALA A 135 -8.60 -6.77 -2.85
CA ALA A 135 -8.34 -5.44 -2.29
C ALA A 135 -6.87 -5.25 -1.91
N SER A 136 -6.24 -6.28 -1.33
CA SER A 136 -4.80 -6.25 -1.01
C SER A 136 -3.93 -6.11 -2.25
N CYS A 137 -4.17 -6.94 -3.28
CA CYS A 137 -3.42 -6.88 -4.54
C CYS A 137 -3.58 -5.54 -5.25
N VAL A 138 -4.79 -4.98 -5.29
CA VAL A 138 -5.03 -3.67 -5.91
C VAL A 138 -4.31 -2.55 -5.15
N GLU A 139 -4.38 -2.54 -3.82
CA GLU A 139 -3.62 -1.57 -3.03
C GLU A 139 -2.11 -1.68 -3.28
N PHE A 140 -1.59 -2.90 -3.40
CA PHE A 140 -0.18 -3.13 -3.72
C PHE A 140 0.21 -2.60 -5.11
N VAL A 141 -0.61 -2.84 -6.14
CA VAL A 141 -0.35 -2.31 -7.48
C VAL A 141 -0.36 -0.78 -7.48
N LEU A 142 -1.35 -0.15 -6.83
CA LEU A 142 -1.40 1.32 -6.74
C LEU A 142 -0.22 1.90 -5.96
N ALA A 143 0.18 1.23 -4.86
CA ALA A 143 1.34 1.63 -4.09
C ALA A 143 2.65 1.48 -4.89
N GLY A 144 2.79 0.42 -5.68
CA GLY A 144 3.95 0.20 -6.55
C GLY A 144 4.04 1.21 -7.70
N LEU A 145 2.91 1.56 -8.32
CA LEU A 145 2.86 2.65 -9.31
C LEU A 145 3.29 3.99 -8.71
N TYR A 146 2.88 4.28 -7.47
CA TYR A 146 3.34 5.47 -6.76
C TYR A 146 4.83 5.39 -6.40
N ALA A 147 5.31 4.25 -5.88
CA ALA A 147 6.70 4.05 -5.49
C ALA A 147 7.69 4.06 -6.68
N THR A 148 7.16 3.87 -7.89
CA THR A 148 7.90 3.99 -9.15
C THR A 148 7.62 5.30 -9.89
N GLU A 149 7.04 6.29 -9.20
CA GLU A 149 6.82 7.66 -9.69
C GLU A 149 5.92 7.77 -10.94
N ARG A 150 5.05 6.76 -11.17
CA ARG A 150 4.10 6.75 -12.30
C ARG A 150 2.79 7.45 -12.00
N ILE A 151 2.41 7.53 -10.72
CA ILE A 151 1.21 8.22 -10.24
C ILE A 151 1.54 8.97 -8.94
N SER A 152 0.74 9.99 -8.63
CA SER A 152 0.81 10.77 -7.39
C SER A 152 -0.12 10.18 -6.32
N ARG A 153 0.20 10.47 -5.05
CA ARG A 153 -0.58 10.07 -3.88
C ARG A 153 -0.82 11.27 -2.97
N CYS A 154 -2.08 11.50 -2.60
CA CYS A 154 -2.47 12.42 -1.54
C CYS A 154 -3.06 11.65 -0.37
N GLN A 155 -2.72 12.01 0.87
CA GLN A 155 -3.32 11.43 2.07
C GLN A 155 -4.20 12.47 2.77
N GLN A 156 -5.51 12.19 2.88
CA GLN A 156 -6.46 13.04 3.58
C GLN A 156 -7.24 12.23 4.61
N ARG A 157 -7.13 12.59 5.90
CA ARG A 157 -7.95 12.05 7.01
C ARG A 157 -8.06 10.51 7.06
N GLY A 158 -6.95 9.79 6.89
CA GLY A 158 -6.92 8.31 6.90
C GLY A 158 -7.39 7.64 5.59
N ARG A 159 -7.67 8.43 4.55
CA ARG A 159 -7.89 7.96 3.18
C ARG A 159 -6.66 8.28 2.34
N ILE A 160 -6.29 7.34 1.49
CA ILE A 160 -5.24 7.50 0.49
C ILE A 160 -5.93 7.68 -0.85
N VAL A 161 -5.63 8.77 -1.53
CA VAL A 161 -6.15 9.07 -2.86
C VAL A 161 -4.99 9.01 -3.83
N TYR A 162 -5.10 8.16 -4.85
CA TYR A 162 -4.17 8.13 -5.97
C TYR A 162 -4.70 9.01 -7.10
N GLU A 163 -3.86 9.90 -7.60
CA GLU A 163 -4.12 10.87 -8.66
C GLU A 163 -2.86 11.06 -9.52
N THR A 164 -2.90 11.94 -10.52
CA THR A 164 -1.71 12.39 -11.25
C THR A 164 -1.15 13.64 -10.61
#